data_AF-A0A4R6F6F2-F1
#
_entry.id   AF-A0A4R6F6F2-F1
#
_cell.length_a   1.000
_cell.length_b   1.000
_cell.length_c   1.000
_cell.angle_alpha   90.00
_cell.angle_beta   90.00
_cell.angle_gamma   90.00
#
_symmetry.space_group_name_H-M   'P 1'
#
loop_
_entity.id
_entity.type
_entity.pdbx_description
1 polymer ?
#
loop_
_entity_poly.entity_id
_entity_poly.type
_entity_poly.pdbx_seq_one_letter_code
_entity_poly.pdbx_strand_id
1 'polypeptide(L)'
;MKLIDDGNLSGWLRIALFLIGVATLFGGLALAIFPGWLRLSLFLFGFAIMAVGGLASRAHMLKIKPFDNSYKKARDSYKVKDDEEER
;
A
#
# COMPACT_ATOMS: atom_id res chain seq x y z
N MET A 1 -11.43 3.61 -12.40
CA MET A 1 -11.30 3.54 -10.93
C MET A 1 -9.91 4.03 -10.55
N LYS A 2 -9.75 4.89 -9.54
CA LYS A 2 -8.42 5.36 -9.11
C LYS A 2 -7.77 4.31 -8.19
N LEU A 3 -6.47 4.06 -8.37
CA LEU A 3 -5.70 3.13 -7.54
C LEU A 3 -5.36 3.74 -6.17
N ILE A 4 -5.10 5.05 -6.15
CA ILE A 4 -4.85 5.84 -4.95
C ILE A 4 -6.07 6.74 -4.74
N ASP A 5 -6.61 6.70 -3.53
CA ASP A 5 -7.73 7.53 -3.08
C ASP A 5 -7.41 8.09 -1.70
N ASP A 6 -7.62 9.40 -1.55
CA ASP A 6 -7.27 10.16 -0.35
C ASP A 6 -5.85 9.89 0.22
N GLY A 7 -4.84 9.79 -0.66
CA GLY A 7 -3.45 9.58 -0.26
C GLY A 7 -3.14 8.19 0.32
N ASN A 8 -4.05 7.23 0.16
CA ASN A 8 -3.84 5.81 0.45
C ASN A 8 -4.32 4.95 -0.75
N LEU A 9 -4.11 3.64 -0.72
CA LEU A 9 -4.75 2.73 -1.67
C LEU A 9 -6.27 2.83 -1.57
N SER A 10 -6.95 2.78 -2.70
CA SER A 10 -8.41 2.82 -2.75
C SER A 10 -9.03 1.70 -1.91
N GLY A 11 -10.21 1.94 -1.32
CA GLY A 11 -10.85 1.00 -0.39
C GLY A 11 -11.03 -0.40 -0.98
N TRP A 12 -11.51 -0.47 -2.23
CA TRP A 12 -11.68 -1.74 -2.94
C TRP A 12 -10.34 -2.45 -3.18
N LEU A 13 -9.27 -1.71 -3.50
CA LEU A 13 -7.95 -2.28 -3.76
C LEU A 13 -7.34 -2.86 -2.48
N ARG A 14 -7.52 -2.20 -1.33
CA ARG A 14 -7.10 -2.73 -0.02
C ARG A 14 -7.76 -4.07 0.28
N ILE A 15 -9.06 -4.18 0.06
CA ILE A 15 -9.83 -5.41 0.25
C ILE A 15 -9.40 -6.49 -0.74
N ALA A 16 -9.26 -6.14 -2.02
CA ALA A 16 -8.83 -7.07 -3.06
C ALA A 16 -7.44 -7.64 -2.77
N LEU A 17 -6.46 -6.80 -2.41
CA LEU A 17 -5.11 -7.24 -2.03
C LEU A 17 -5.16 -8.19 -0.82
N PHE A 18 -5.95 -7.85 0.20
CA PHE A 18 -6.09 -8.71 1.37
C PHE A 18 -6.65 -10.09 1.00
N LEU A 19 -7.76 -10.14 0.25
CA LEU A 19 -8.41 -11.39 -0.15
C LEU A 19 -7.55 -12.21 -1.11
N ILE A 20 -6.90 -11.58 -2.10
CA ILE A 20 -5.98 -12.25 -3.03
C ILE A 20 -4.79 -12.81 -2.26
N GLY A 21 -4.23 -12.04 -1.31
CA GLY A 21 -3.12 -12.50 -0.48
C GLY A 21 -3.49 -13.72 0.35
N VAL A 22 -4.65 -13.70 1.01
CA VAL A 22 -5.21 -14.84 1.75
C VAL A 22 -5.39 -16.06 0.84
N ALA A 23 -6.04 -15.88 -0.32
CA ALA A 23 -6.27 -16.97 -1.27
C ALA A 23 -4.96 -17.58 -1.78
N THR A 24 -3.97 -16.74 -2.09
CA THR A 24 -2.65 -17.18 -2.57
C THR A 24 -1.86 -17.91 -1.48
N LEU A 25 -1.93 -17.41 -0.24
CA LEU A 25 -1.28 -18.02 0.92
C LEU A 25 -1.82 -19.44 1.17
N PHE A 26 -3.14 -19.60 1.22
CA PHE A 26 -3.76 -20.92 1.39
C PHE A 26 -3.60 -21.80 0.15
N GLY A 27 -3.65 -21.22 -1.06
CA GLY A 27 -3.40 -21.92 -2.31
C GLY A 27 -1.99 -22.52 -2.40
N GLY A 28 -0.96 -21.77 -1.98
CA GLY A 28 0.42 -22.26 -1.93
C GLY A 28 0.60 -23.47 -1.01
N LEU A 29 -0.19 -23.55 0.06
CA LEU A 29 -0.20 -24.71 0.96
C LEU A 29 -1.01 -25.88 0.39
N ALA A 30 -2.17 -25.61 -0.19
CA ALA A 30 -3.10 -26.64 -0.69
C ALA A 30 -2.61 -27.35 -1.95
N LEU A 31 -1.82 -26.69 -2.80
CA LEU A 31 -1.35 -27.24 -4.07
C LEU A 31 -0.11 -28.14 -3.87
N ALA A 32 -0.35 -29.37 -3.39
CA ALA A 32 0.69 -30.37 -3.14
C ALA A 32 1.41 -30.88 -4.41
N ILE A 33 0.90 -30.53 -5.59
CA ILE A 33 1.44 -30.90 -6.90
C ILE A 33 2.73 -30.13 -7.22
N PHE A 34 2.94 -28.97 -6.58
CA PHE A 34 4.11 -28.13 -6.84
C PHE A 34 5.32 -28.51 -5.99
N PRO A 35 6.55 -28.29 -6.51
CA PRO A 35 7.77 -28.49 -5.75
C PRO A 35 7.84 -27.56 -4.53
N GLY A 36 8.48 -28.02 -3.45
CA GLY A 36 8.44 -27.36 -2.14
C GLY A 36 8.89 -25.90 -2.14
N TRP A 37 9.93 -25.55 -2.92
CA TRP A 37 10.43 -24.17 -3.04
C TRP A 37 9.40 -23.22 -3.67
N LEU A 38 8.62 -23.71 -4.65
CA LEU A 38 7.58 -22.93 -5.29
C LEU A 38 6.39 -22.70 -4.35
N ARG A 39 6.01 -23.73 -3.58
CA ARG A 39 4.98 -23.61 -2.53
C ARG A 39 5.37 -22.59 -1.46
N LEU A 40 6.62 -22.65 -0.98
CA LEU A 40 7.17 -21.66 -0.05
C LEU A 40 7.14 -20.25 -0.64
N SER A 41 7.53 -20.11 -1.90
CA SER A 41 7.51 -18.81 -2.60
C SER A 41 6.10 -18.25 -2.73
N LEU A 42 5.11 -19.08 -3.12
CA LEU A 42 3.69 -18.68 -3.18
C LEU A 42 3.17 -18.28 -1.80
N PHE A 43 3.51 -19.04 -0.76
CA PHE A 43 3.09 -18.74 0.61
C PHE A 43 3.61 -17.37 1.06
N LEU A 44 4.92 -17.12 0.89
CA LEU A 44 5.54 -15.84 1.26
C LEU A 44 4.98 -14.68 0.44
N PHE A 45 4.74 -14.90 -0.85
CA PHE A 45 4.16 -13.90 -1.73
C PHE A 45 2.71 -13.57 -1.33
N GLY A 46 1.88 -14.58 -1.08
CA GLY A 46 0.51 -14.39 -0.58
C GLY A 46 0.48 -13.64 0.75
N PHE A 47 1.39 -14.00 1.67
CA PHE A 47 1.56 -13.28 2.94
C PHE A 47 1.92 -11.80 2.73
N ALA A 48 2.87 -11.50 1.85
CA ALA A 48 3.26 -10.12 1.55
C ALA A 48 2.09 -9.30 0.99
N ILE A 49 1.34 -9.84 0.03
CA ILE A 49 0.16 -9.16 -0.55
C ILE A 49 -0.90 -8.92 0.55
N MET A 50 -1.20 -9.94 1.35
CA MET A 50 -2.16 -9.84 2.45
C MET A 50 -1.74 -8.74 3.43
N ALA A 51 -0.45 -8.70 3.81
CA ALA A 51 0.10 -7.71 4.71
C ALA A 51 -0.04 -6.29 4.14
N VAL A 52 0.24 -6.08 2.85
CA VAL A 52 0.06 -4.76 2.20
C VAL A 52 -1.39 -4.31 2.27
N GLY A 53 -2.35 -5.17 1.91
CA GLY A 53 -3.78 -4.85 2.01
C GLY A 53 -4.23 -4.53 3.43
N GLY A 54 -3.80 -5.33 4.40
CA GLY A 54 -4.12 -5.17 5.82
C GLY A 54 -3.51 -3.90 6.44
N LEU A 55 -2.23 -3.63 6.17
CA LEU A 55 -1.54 -2.43 6.65
C LEU A 55 -2.10 -1.16 6.02
N ALA A 56 -2.40 -1.17 4.72
CA ALA A 56 -3.05 -0.04 4.06
C ALA A 56 -4.46 0.22 4.65
N SER A 57 -5.20 -0.83 5.01
CA SER A 57 -6.48 -0.69 5.72
C SER A 57 -6.32 -0.04 7.09
N ARG A 58 -5.34 -0.48 7.90
CA ARG A 58 -5.03 0.14 9.20
C ARG A 58 -4.57 1.59 9.05
N ALA A 59 -3.73 1.89 8.07
CA ALA A 59 -3.28 3.25 7.79
C ALA A 59 -4.48 4.18 7.54
N HIS A 60 -5.46 3.73 6.77
CA HIS A 60 -6.68 4.49 6.55
C HIS A 60 -7.50 4.71 7.84
N MET A 61 -7.64 3.67 8.68
CA MET A 61 -8.32 3.82 9.97
C MET A 61 -7.63 4.84 10.88
N LEU A 62 -6.30 4.90 10.83
CA LEU A 62 -5.47 5.85 11.56
C LEU A 62 -5.33 7.20 10.85
N LYS A 63 -6.04 7.43 9.73
CA LYS A 63 -5.94 8.63 8.88
C LYS A 63 -4.51 8.93 8.38
N ILE A 64 -3.67 7.91 8.29
CA ILE A 64 -2.33 8.00 7.71
C ILE A 64 -2.47 7.91 6.19
N LYS A 65 -1.90 8.90 5.50
CA LYS A 65 -1.95 9.03 4.04
C LYS A 65 -0.54 8.90 3.45
N PRO A 66 -0.03 7.66 3.29
CA PRO A 66 1.36 7.42 2.89
C PRO A 66 1.73 7.96 1.51
N PHE A 67 0.76 8.24 0.65
CA PHE A 67 0.95 8.80 -0.69
C PHE A 67 0.46 10.24 -0.83
N ASP A 68 0.11 10.92 0.27
CA ASP A 68 -0.26 12.32 0.23
C ASP A 68 0.97 13.23 0.17
N ASN A 69 0.84 14.35 -0.54
CA ASN A 69 1.91 15.32 -0.77
C ASN A 69 1.61 16.65 -0.06
N SER A 70 0.59 16.69 0.81
CA SER A 70 0.20 17.87 1.60
C SER A 70 1.36 18.42 2.43
N TYR A 71 2.17 17.56 3.06
CA TYR A 71 3.36 17.99 3.80
C TYR A 71 4.38 18.73 2.91
N LYS A 72 4.65 18.22 1.69
CA LYS A 72 5.57 18.87 0.76
C LYS A 72 5.05 20.24 0.34
N LYS A 73 3.74 20.37 0.08
CA LYS A 73 3.09 21.64 -0.23
C LYS A 73 3.15 22.64 0.93
N ALA A 74 2.88 22.20 2.16
CA ALA A 74 2.98 23.03 3.34
C ALA A 74 4.43 23.52 3.59
N ARG A 75 5.42 22.67 3.34
CA ARG A 75 6.83 23.07 3.42
C ARG A 75 7.19 24.09 2.34
N ASP A 76 6.74 23.87 1.11
CA ASP A 76 7.04 24.77 -0.01
C ASP A 76 6.37 26.15 0.15
N SER A 77 5.25 26.26 0.87
CA SER A 77 4.63 27.57 1.18
C SER A 77 5.42 28.45 2.17
N TYR A 78 6.36 27.87 2.92
CA TYR A 78 7.25 28.64 3.80
C TYR A 78 8.55 29.06 3.14
N LYS A 79 8.80 28.64 1.89
CA LYS A 79 9.97 29.12 1.15
C LYS A 79 9.73 30.57 0.77
N VAL A 80 10.55 31.46 1.31
CA VAL A 80 10.61 32.87 0.90
C VAL A 80 10.93 32.89 -0.59
N LYS A 81 10.18 33.68 -1.36
CA LYS A 81 10.52 33.93 -2.76
C LYS A 81 11.66 34.93 -2.76
N ASP A 82 12.79 34.57 -3.35
CA ASP A 82 13.96 35.46 -3.48
C ASP A 82 13.62 36.79 -4.19
N ASP A 83 12.48 36.87 -4.87
CA ASP A 83 11.97 38.06 -5.56
C ASP A 83 11.42 39.17 -4.63
N GLU A 84 11.30 38.95 -3.31
CA GLU A 84 10.84 39.96 -2.33
C GLU A 84 11.98 40.57 -1.49
N GLU A 85 13.24 40.14 -1.67
CA GLU A 85 14.41 40.64 -0.92
C GLU A 85 15.08 41.87 -1.58
N GLU A 86 14.67 42.28 -2.77
CA GLU A 86 15.11 43.53 -3.44
C GLU A 86 14.03 44.63 -3.39
N ARG A 87 13.68 45.14 -2.20
CA ARG A 87 13.06 46.48 -2.03
C ARG A 87 13.47 47.16 -0.73
#